data_AF-A0A931C9K1-F1
#
_entry.id   AF-A0A931C9K1-F1
#
_cell.length_a   1.000
_cell.length_b   1.000
_cell.length_c   1.000
_cell.angle_alpha   90.00
_cell.angle_beta   90.00
_cell.angle_gamma   90.00
#
_symmetry.space_group_name_H-M   'P 1'
#
loop_
_entity.id
_entity.type
_entity.pdbx_description
1 polymer ?
#
loop_
_entity_poly.entity_id
_entity_poly.type
_entity_poly.pdbx_seq_one_letter_code
_entity_poly.pdbx_strand_id
1 'polypeptide(L)'
;MTRPYPPNSAWSQAAQCYEQAGQYGNAGRCYANAGNFSLAARAYRADGNLRAAARMENEAGRHTFAAWTYVHELGDLDAARMSLRLPDTRRDWTEDGSTIDLRRRLVETRCALAEDAPADIVLPVLTDVQNHLVAMAALVVRVAALQDWAIAVAEAAKRFDQVALTFAAAVRGGDPAAAERWRRWALDRYGQTIVIPRAAG
;
A
#
# COMPACT_ATOMS: atom_id res chain seq x y z
N MET A 1 -25.56 16.38 -5.50
CA MET A 1 -24.58 16.45 -6.61
C MET A 1 -23.64 17.62 -6.35
N THR A 2 -22.53 17.39 -5.66
CA THR A 2 -21.49 18.40 -5.40
C THR A 2 -20.58 18.46 -6.63
N ARG A 3 -20.64 19.55 -7.40
CA ARG A 3 -19.73 19.77 -8.53
C ARG A 3 -18.30 19.87 -7.99
N PRO A 4 -17.32 19.13 -8.53
CA PRO A 4 -15.92 19.34 -8.17
C PRO A 4 -15.52 20.78 -8.53
N TYR A 5 -14.98 21.51 -7.55
CA TYR A 5 -14.45 22.85 -7.79
C TYR A 5 -13.25 22.75 -8.74
N PRO A 6 -13.01 23.77 -9.59
CA PRO A 6 -11.86 23.76 -10.49
C PRO A 6 -10.55 23.63 -9.67
N PRO A 7 -9.50 23.03 -10.25
CA PRO A 7 -8.24 22.73 -9.55
C PRO A 7 -7.56 23.96 -8.90
N ASN A 8 -7.95 25.17 -9.28
CA ASN A 8 -7.50 26.45 -8.73
C ASN A 8 -8.49 27.12 -7.77
N SER A 9 -9.33 26.34 -7.07
CA SER A 9 -10.22 26.90 -6.04
C SER A 9 -9.44 27.52 -4.88
N ALA A 10 -10.04 28.50 -4.19
CA ALA A 10 -9.46 29.09 -2.97
C ALA A 10 -9.08 28.02 -1.93
N TRP A 11 -9.81 26.90 -1.90
CA TRP A 11 -9.50 25.74 -1.08
C TRP A 11 -8.17 25.06 -1.44
N SER A 12 -7.88 24.88 -2.72
CA SER A 12 -6.60 24.29 -3.16
C SER A 12 -5.40 25.15 -2.76
N GLN A 13 -5.53 26.47 -2.87
CA GLN A 13 -4.47 27.42 -2.50
C GLN A 13 -4.28 27.45 -0.98
N ALA A 14 -5.38 27.53 -0.21
CA ALA A 14 -5.32 27.45 1.24
C ALA A 14 -4.65 26.15 1.72
N ALA A 15 -4.95 25.02 1.07
CA ALA A 15 -4.34 23.73 1.38
C ALA A 15 -2.81 23.76 1.21
N GLN A 16 -2.30 24.36 0.13
CA GLN A 16 -0.86 24.51 -0.09
C GLN A 16 -0.19 25.38 0.97
N CYS A 17 -0.83 26.49 1.37
CA CYS A 17 -0.32 27.32 2.47
C CYS A 17 -0.25 26.54 3.78
N TYR A 18 -1.27 25.73 4.10
CA TYR A 18 -1.26 24.88 5.29
C TYR A 18 -0.20 23.76 5.21
N GLU A 19 0.01 23.12 4.05
CA GLU A 19 1.10 22.15 3.87
C GLU A 19 2.47 22.80 4.11
N GLN A 20 2.72 24.00 3.57
CA GLN A 20 3.96 24.75 3.78
C GLN A 20 4.18 25.14 5.25
N ALA A 21 3.10 25.40 5.98
CA ALA A 21 3.13 25.68 7.40
C ALA A 21 3.18 24.42 8.29
N GLY A 22 3.24 23.21 7.70
CA GLY A 22 3.25 21.94 8.43
C GLY A 22 1.90 21.57 9.08
N GLN A 23 0.82 22.25 8.74
CA GLN A 23 -0.52 22.00 9.29
C GLN A 23 -1.31 21.03 8.42
N TYR A 24 -0.86 19.77 8.39
CA TYR A 24 -1.35 18.78 7.45
C TYR A 24 -2.84 18.43 7.62
N GLY A 25 -3.38 18.41 8.85
CA GLY A 25 -4.81 18.20 9.07
C GLY A 25 -5.68 19.29 8.44
N ASN A 26 -5.26 20.55 8.51
CA ASN A 26 -5.96 21.67 7.88
C ASN A 26 -5.84 21.61 6.35
N ALA A 27 -4.66 21.28 5.83
CA ALA A 27 -4.45 21.05 4.41
C ALA A 27 -5.37 19.92 3.88
N GLY A 28 -5.47 18.81 4.61
CA GLY A 28 -6.33 17.69 4.27
C GLY A 28 -7.81 18.08 4.17
N ARG A 29 -8.30 18.90 5.11
CA ARG A 29 -9.68 19.46 5.07
C ARG A 29 -9.89 20.34 3.85
N CYS A 30 -8.96 21.22 3.54
CA CYS A 30 -9.05 22.11 2.38
C CYS A 30 -9.03 21.31 1.06
N TYR A 31 -8.14 20.31 0.93
CA TYR A 31 -8.13 19.43 -0.24
C TYR A 31 -9.43 18.62 -0.39
N ALA A 32 -9.99 18.11 0.71
CA ALA A 32 -11.27 17.40 0.68
C ALA A 32 -12.41 18.31 0.20
N ASN A 33 -12.47 19.55 0.69
CA ASN A 33 -13.45 20.55 0.24
C ASN A 33 -13.27 20.94 -1.23
N ALA A 34 -12.04 20.93 -1.73
CA ALA A 34 -11.73 21.14 -3.15
C ALA A 34 -12.11 19.93 -4.04
N GLY A 35 -12.50 18.80 -3.44
CA GLY A 35 -12.74 17.54 -4.15
C GLY A 35 -11.46 16.81 -4.57
N ASN A 36 -10.29 17.25 -4.08
CA ASN A 36 -9.01 16.60 -4.36
C ASN A 36 -8.69 15.54 -3.30
N PHE A 37 -9.46 14.46 -3.30
CA PHE A 37 -9.39 13.39 -2.30
C PHE A 37 -8.02 12.72 -2.26
N SER A 38 -7.29 12.67 -3.38
CA SER A 38 -5.94 12.10 -3.41
C SER A 38 -4.93 12.89 -2.60
N LEU A 39 -4.94 14.22 -2.74
CA LEU A 39 -4.09 15.09 -1.93
C LEU A 39 -4.57 15.16 -0.48
N ALA A 40 -5.88 15.13 -0.26
CA ALA A 40 -6.46 15.09 1.09
C ALA A 40 -5.98 13.84 1.85
N ALA A 41 -6.02 12.66 1.22
CA ALA A 41 -5.52 11.41 1.81
C ALA A 41 -4.04 11.51 2.21
N ARG A 42 -3.19 12.07 1.33
CA ARG A 42 -1.76 12.28 1.61
C ARG A 42 -1.54 13.21 2.79
N ALA A 43 -2.25 14.34 2.83
CA ALA A 43 -2.15 15.31 3.91
C ALA A 43 -2.61 14.69 5.24
N TYR A 44 -3.75 14.01 5.29
CA TYR A 44 -4.19 13.33 6.51
C TYR A 44 -3.25 12.22 6.97
N ARG A 45 -2.60 11.50 6.05
CA ARG A 45 -1.58 10.51 6.42
C ARG A 45 -0.34 11.18 7.01
N ALA A 46 0.10 12.31 6.46
CA ALA A 46 1.20 13.11 7.03
C ALA A 46 0.87 13.71 8.42
N ASP A 47 -0.41 14.00 8.65
CA ASP A 47 -0.95 14.43 9.96
C ASP A 47 -1.05 13.27 10.98
N GLY A 48 -0.87 12.02 10.56
CA GLY A 48 -1.12 10.83 11.38
C GLY A 48 -2.60 10.45 11.51
N ASN A 49 -3.51 11.16 10.84
CA ASN A 49 -4.94 10.87 10.85
C ASN A 49 -5.31 9.79 9.82
N LEU A 50 -4.90 8.55 10.11
CA LEU A 50 -5.05 7.41 9.21
C LEU A 50 -6.51 7.11 8.86
N ARG A 51 -7.44 7.31 9.80
CA ARG A 51 -8.88 7.09 9.56
C ARG A 51 -9.43 8.11 8.56
N ALA A 52 -9.02 9.38 8.63
CA ALA A 52 -9.39 10.37 7.64
C ALA A 52 -8.73 10.08 6.28
N ALA A 53 -7.47 9.64 6.27
CA ALA A 53 -6.77 9.26 5.04
C ALA A 53 -7.49 8.11 4.30
N ALA A 54 -7.84 7.03 5.00
CA ALA A 54 -8.55 5.88 4.43
C ALA A 54 -9.94 6.27 3.88
N ARG A 55 -10.67 7.16 4.57
CA ARG A 55 -11.94 7.71 4.04
C ARG A 55 -11.72 8.46 2.74
N MET A 56 -10.69 9.32 2.67
CA MET A 56 -10.38 10.05 1.44
C MET A 56 -9.92 9.11 0.31
N GLU A 57 -9.25 8.01 0.61
CA GLU A 57 -8.92 6.98 -0.39
C GLU A 57 -10.17 6.31 -0.96
N ASN A 58 -11.19 6.02 -0.14
CA ASN A 58 -12.48 5.53 -0.62
C ASN A 58 -13.17 6.55 -1.53
N GLU A 59 -13.22 7.83 -1.14
CA GLU A 59 -13.80 8.90 -1.97
C GLU A 59 -13.02 9.11 -3.27
N ALA A 60 -11.71 8.85 -3.26
CA ALA A 60 -10.85 8.86 -4.44
C ALA A 60 -11.04 7.63 -5.34
N GLY A 61 -11.84 6.65 -4.94
CA GLY A 61 -12.06 5.40 -5.67
C GLY A 61 -10.90 4.40 -5.57
N ARG A 62 -10.04 4.53 -4.55
CA ARG A 62 -8.91 3.64 -4.23
C ARG A 62 -9.25 2.80 -3.01
N HIS A 63 -10.30 2.02 -3.14
CA HIS A 63 -10.87 1.18 -2.09
C HIS A 63 -9.88 0.14 -1.57
N THR A 64 -9.03 -0.41 -2.42
CA THR A 64 -8.03 -1.41 -1.99
C THR A 64 -7.00 -0.81 -1.04
N PHE A 65 -6.54 0.43 -1.29
CA PHE A 65 -5.64 1.15 -0.37
C PHE A 65 -6.33 1.56 0.93
N ALA A 66 -7.58 2.02 0.85
CA ALA A 66 -8.36 2.34 2.04
C ALA A 66 -8.51 1.09 2.92
N ALA A 67 -8.84 -0.05 2.30
CA ALA A 67 -9.02 -1.31 2.99
C ALA A 67 -7.72 -1.77 3.67
N TRP A 68 -6.58 -1.66 2.98
CA TRP A 68 -5.28 -1.94 3.57
C TRP A 68 -5.01 -1.07 4.81
N THR A 69 -5.24 0.25 4.72
CA THR A 69 -5.07 1.17 5.85
C THR A 69 -5.94 0.76 7.04
N TYR A 70 -7.20 0.39 6.79
CA TYR A 70 -8.12 -0.06 7.84
C TYR A 70 -7.64 -1.34 8.53
N VAL A 71 -7.26 -2.39 7.78
CA VAL A 71 -6.85 -3.66 8.39
C VAL A 71 -5.46 -3.59 9.01
N HIS A 72 -4.49 -3.01 8.29
CA HIS A 72 -3.08 -3.11 8.65
C HIS A 72 -2.69 -2.07 9.69
N GLU A 73 -3.17 -0.83 9.56
CA GLU A 73 -2.74 0.29 10.41
C GLU A 73 -3.75 0.61 11.52
N LEU A 74 -5.05 0.38 11.28
CA LEU A 74 -6.12 0.72 12.24
C LEU A 74 -6.73 -0.50 12.95
N GLY A 75 -6.51 -1.73 12.45
CA GLY A 75 -7.13 -2.94 12.97
C GLY A 75 -8.66 -3.02 12.79
N ASP A 76 -9.24 -2.19 11.93
CA ASP A 76 -10.70 -2.10 11.69
C ASP A 76 -11.10 -3.02 10.53
N LEU A 77 -11.37 -4.29 10.84
CA LEU A 77 -11.69 -5.33 9.87
C LEU A 77 -12.98 -5.06 9.10
N ASP A 78 -13.99 -4.51 9.78
CA ASP A 78 -15.29 -4.22 9.20
C ASP A 78 -15.19 -3.09 8.18
N ALA A 79 -14.46 -2.01 8.50
CA ALA A 79 -14.21 -0.94 7.55
C ALA A 79 -13.39 -1.42 6.35
N ALA A 80 -12.39 -2.29 6.56
CA ALA A 80 -11.61 -2.88 5.48
C ALA A 80 -12.50 -3.68 4.52
N ARG A 81 -13.35 -4.57 5.05
CA ARG A 81 -14.31 -5.36 4.26
C ARG A 81 -15.32 -4.47 3.53
N MET A 82 -15.81 -3.41 4.17
CA MET A 82 -16.73 -2.47 3.55
C MET A 82 -16.08 -1.78 2.34
N SER A 83 -14.83 -1.34 2.47
CA SER A 83 -14.07 -0.78 1.35
C SER A 83 -13.95 -1.76 0.20
N LEU A 84 -13.60 -3.03 0.45
CA LEU A 84 -13.43 -4.03 -0.61
C LEU A 84 -14.70 -4.38 -1.40
N ARG A 85 -15.91 -4.04 -0.91
CA ARG A 85 -17.16 -4.26 -1.65
C ARG A 85 -17.24 -3.45 -2.94
N LEU A 86 -16.52 -2.33 -3.01
CA LEU A 86 -16.49 -1.47 -4.17
C LEU A 86 -15.22 -1.76 -4.99
N PRO A 87 -15.33 -1.90 -6.33
CA PRO A 87 -14.15 -2.04 -7.16
C PRO A 87 -13.40 -0.71 -7.23
N ASP A 88 -12.06 -0.75 -7.29
CA ASP A 88 -11.27 0.46 -7.54
C ASP A 88 -11.72 1.12 -8.85
N THR A 89 -12.25 2.34 -8.74
CA THR A 89 -12.80 3.09 -9.87
C THR A 89 -11.73 4.00 -10.49
N ARG A 90 -10.72 4.37 -9.70
CA ARG A 90 -9.55 5.07 -10.19
C ARG A 90 -8.54 4.06 -10.71
N ARG A 91 -8.69 3.71 -11.99
CA ARG A 91 -7.58 3.14 -12.75
C ARG A 91 -6.57 4.25 -12.95
N ASP A 92 -5.57 4.35 -12.07
CA ASP A 92 -4.34 5.00 -12.50
C ASP A 92 -3.90 4.21 -13.75
N TRP A 93 -3.75 4.88 -14.90
CA TRP A 93 -3.51 4.29 -16.24
C TRP A 93 -2.20 3.46 -16.34
N THR A 94 -1.62 3.15 -15.19
CA THR A 94 -0.36 2.47 -14.95
C THR A 94 -0.55 1.11 -14.30
N GLU A 95 -1.63 0.81 -13.59
CA GLU A 95 -1.79 -0.50 -12.92
C GLU A 95 -2.61 -1.47 -13.77
N ASP A 96 -2.10 -2.69 -13.94
CA ASP A 96 -2.84 -3.76 -14.60
C ASP A 96 -3.90 -4.35 -13.63
N GLY A 97 -4.93 -4.99 -14.20
CA GLY A 97 -6.00 -5.60 -13.41
C GLY A 97 -5.48 -6.66 -12.43
N SER A 98 -4.41 -7.37 -12.80
CA SER A 98 -3.74 -8.36 -11.95
C SER A 98 -3.13 -7.78 -10.69
N THR A 99 -2.49 -6.60 -10.75
CA THR A 99 -1.92 -5.94 -9.56
C THR A 99 -3.02 -5.54 -8.57
N ILE A 100 -4.16 -5.04 -9.09
CA ILE A 100 -5.32 -4.69 -8.26
C ILE A 100 -5.89 -5.94 -7.58
N ASP A 101 -6.05 -7.04 -8.33
CA ASP A 101 -6.56 -8.30 -7.80
C ASP A 101 -5.65 -8.89 -6.71
N LEU A 102 -4.34 -8.94 -6.96
CA LEU A 102 -3.37 -9.44 -5.98
C LEU A 102 -3.37 -8.60 -4.70
N ARG A 103 -3.48 -7.27 -4.81
CA ARG A 103 -3.60 -6.38 -3.65
C ARG A 103 -4.88 -6.64 -2.86
N ARG A 104 -6.01 -6.82 -3.53
CA ARG A 104 -7.27 -7.19 -2.86
C ARG A 104 -7.10 -8.50 -2.09
N ARG A 105 -6.53 -9.53 -2.72
CA ARG A 105 -6.27 -10.83 -2.09
C ARG A 105 -5.36 -10.69 -0.87
N LEU A 106 -4.32 -9.86 -0.93
CA LEU A 106 -3.46 -9.57 0.22
C LEU A 106 -4.23 -8.92 1.38
N VAL A 107 -5.14 -7.97 1.10
CA VAL A 107 -5.99 -7.37 2.14
C VAL A 107 -6.90 -8.43 2.76
N GLU A 108 -7.55 -9.27 1.96
CA GLU A 108 -8.41 -10.37 2.45
C GLU A 108 -7.64 -11.35 3.33
N THR A 109 -6.45 -11.76 2.88
CA THR A 109 -5.54 -12.61 3.67
C THR A 109 -5.13 -11.92 4.98
N ARG A 110 -4.84 -10.61 4.95
CA ARG A 110 -4.47 -9.85 6.14
C ARG A 110 -5.61 -9.78 7.15
N CYS A 111 -6.85 -9.64 6.68
CA CYS A 111 -8.06 -9.72 7.50
C CYS A 111 -8.19 -11.10 8.14
N ALA A 112 -8.04 -12.18 7.36
CA ALA A 112 -8.11 -13.54 7.87
C ALA A 112 -7.04 -13.81 8.95
N LEU A 113 -5.80 -13.37 8.75
CA LEU A 113 -4.74 -13.47 9.77
C LEU A 113 -5.06 -12.71 11.06
N ALA A 114 -5.77 -11.58 10.97
CA ALA A 114 -6.20 -10.82 12.14
C ALA A 114 -7.33 -11.53 12.93
N GLU A 115 -8.01 -12.48 12.29
CA GLU A 115 -9.03 -13.35 12.88
C GLU A 115 -8.47 -14.74 13.25
N ASP A 116 -7.16 -14.83 13.48
CA ASP A 116 -6.43 -16.04 13.90
C ASP A 116 -6.52 -17.21 12.89
N ALA A 117 -6.74 -16.93 11.61
CA ALA A 117 -6.65 -17.95 10.57
C ALA A 117 -5.22 -18.52 10.45
N PRO A 118 -5.06 -19.78 10.02
CA PRO A 118 -3.76 -20.45 10.04
C PRO A 118 -2.78 -19.80 9.07
N ALA A 119 -1.50 -19.82 9.43
CA ALA A 119 -0.45 -19.08 8.71
C ALA A 119 -0.19 -19.60 7.27
N ASP A 120 -0.66 -20.79 6.91
CA ASP A 120 -0.48 -21.40 5.60
C ASP A 120 -1.41 -20.82 4.51
N ILE A 121 -2.51 -20.15 4.90
CA ILE A 121 -3.42 -19.48 3.96
C ILE A 121 -2.73 -18.41 3.12
N VAL A 122 -1.58 -17.89 3.58
CA VAL A 122 -0.81 -16.86 2.87
C VAL A 122 -0.04 -17.41 1.68
N LEU A 123 0.25 -18.71 1.66
CA LEU A 123 1.20 -19.28 0.70
C LEU A 123 0.73 -19.12 -0.76
N PRO A 124 -0.54 -19.37 -1.13
CA PRO A 124 -0.98 -19.19 -2.50
C PRO A 124 -0.88 -17.73 -2.96
N VAL A 125 -1.33 -16.78 -2.14
CA VAL A 125 -1.30 -15.35 -2.53
C VAL A 125 0.13 -14.82 -2.62
N LEU A 126 1.02 -15.21 -1.71
CA LEU A 126 2.42 -14.78 -1.75
C LEU A 126 3.16 -15.39 -2.95
N THR A 127 2.86 -16.63 -3.31
CA THR A 127 3.42 -17.28 -4.51
C THR A 127 3.02 -16.51 -5.78
N ASP A 128 1.74 -16.14 -5.90
CA ASP A 128 1.24 -15.38 -7.05
C ASP A 128 1.87 -13.98 -7.12
N VAL A 129 2.02 -13.31 -5.97
CA VAL A 129 2.72 -12.02 -5.91
C VAL A 129 4.18 -12.14 -6.33
N GLN A 130 4.90 -13.16 -5.85
CA GLN A 130 6.29 -13.38 -6.23
C GLN A 130 6.45 -13.61 -7.73
N ASN A 131 5.56 -14.40 -8.34
CA ASN A 131 5.55 -14.62 -9.78
C ASN A 131 5.27 -13.31 -10.55
N HIS A 132 4.31 -12.51 -10.07
CA HIS A 132 3.96 -11.22 -10.66
C HIS A 132 5.11 -10.21 -10.58
N LEU A 133 5.81 -10.14 -9.44
CA LEU A 133 6.98 -9.28 -9.26
C LEU A 133 8.11 -9.62 -10.24
N VAL A 134 8.38 -10.91 -10.47
CA VAL A 134 9.38 -11.35 -11.45
C VAL A 134 8.97 -10.96 -12.87
N ALA A 135 7.68 -11.11 -13.22
CA ALA A 135 7.18 -10.78 -14.56
C ALA A 135 7.22 -9.28 -14.88
N MET A 136 7.15 -8.41 -13.88
CA MET A 136 7.05 -6.94 -14.03
C MET A 136 8.41 -6.23 -14.07
N ALA A 137 9.41 -6.83 -14.71
CA ALA A 137 10.82 -6.45 -14.62
C ALA A 137 11.19 -5.01 -15.06
N ALA A 138 10.27 -4.29 -15.70
CA ALA A 138 10.48 -2.92 -16.21
C ALA A 138 9.63 -1.85 -15.51
N LEU A 139 8.84 -2.22 -14.48
CA LEU A 139 7.77 -1.38 -13.94
C LEU A 139 7.84 -1.23 -12.40
N VAL A 140 9.04 -1.11 -11.86
CA VAL A 140 9.34 -1.11 -10.41
C VAL A 140 8.44 -0.18 -9.58
N VAL A 141 8.18 1.05 -10.05
CA VAL A 141 7.32 2.02 -9.32
C VAL A 141 5.89 1.51 -9.16
N ARG A 142 5.39 0.69 -10.10
CA ARG A 142 3.99 0.22 -10.13
C ARG A 142 3.72 -0.91 -9.15
N VAL A 143 4.75 -1.64 -8.71
CA VAL A 143 4.60 -2.81 -7.83
C VAL A 143 5.11 -2.57 -6.41
N ALA A 144 5.59 -1.37 -6.07
CA ALA A 144 6.14 -1.07 -4.75
C ALA A 144 5.16 -1.35 -3.61
N ALA A 145 3.92 -0.84 -3.71
CA ALA A 145 2.88 -1.09 -2.72
C ALA A 145 2.54 -2.60 -2.61
N LEU A 146 2.50 -3.31 -3.74
CA LEU A 146 2.21 -4.74 -3.75
C LEU A 146 3.28 -5.53 -2.98
N GLN A 147 4.56 -5.20 -3.20
CA GLN A 147 5.67 -5.83 -2.48
C GLN A 147 5.61 -5.54 -0.98
N ASP A 148 5.41 -4.27 -0.59
CA ASP A 148 5.37 -3.88 0.81
C ASP A 148 4.22 -4.59 1.56
N TRP A 149 3.07 -4.74 0.90
CA TRP A 149 1.93 -5.47 1.47
C TRP A 149 2.20 -6.96 1.60
N ALA A 150 2.84 -7.58 0.61
CA ALA A 150 3.21 -8.98 0.68
C ALA A 150 4.21 -9.27 1.80
N ILE A 151 5.18 -8.36 2.03
CA ILE A 151 6.11 -8.44 3.17
C ILE A 151 5.32 -8.36 4.48
N ALA A 152 4.45 -7.36 4.63
CA ALA A 152 3.65 -7.18 5.84
C ALA A 152 2.73 -8.38 6.14
N VAL A 153 2.13 -9.01 5.12
CA VAL A 153 1.33 -10.24 5.28
C VAL A 153 2.21 -11.41 5.73
N ALA A 154 3.37 -11.60 5.10
CA ALA A 154 4.30 -12.66 5.47
C ALA A 154 4.81 -12.50 6.91
N GLU A 155 5.08 -11.26 7.34
CA GLU A 155 5.47 -10.95 8.72
C GLU A 155 4.35 -11.24 9.72
N ALA A 156 3.11 -10.83 9.41
CA ALA A 156 1.94 -11.11 10.25
C ALA A 156 1.74 -12.61 10.45
N ALA A 157 2.00 -13.42 9.41
CA ALA A 157 1.95 -14.88 9.46
C ALA A 157 3.21 -15.53 10.07
N LYS A 158 4.22 -14.75 10.47
CA LYS A 158 5.54 -15.22 10.95
C LYS A 158 6.26 -16.13 9.94
N ARG A 159 6.02 -15.93 8.63
CA ARG A 159 6.64 -16.64 7.50
C ARG A 159 7.81 -15.84 6.94
N PHE A 160 8.89 -15.73 7.70
CA PHE A 160 10.08 -14.96 7.30
C PHE A 160 10.80 -15.55 6.08
N ASP A 161 10.61 -16.84 5.81
CA ASP A 161 11.00 -17.48 4.55
C ASP A 161 10.34 -16.79 3.35
N GLN A 162 9.05 -16.43 3.47
CA GLN A 162 8.31 -15.76 2.41
C GLN A 162 8.70 -14.30 2.27
N VAL A 163 9.11 -13.62 3.34
CA VAL A 163 9.70 -12.27 3.25
C VAL A 163 10.94 -12.30 2.36
N ALA A 164 11.85 -13.24 2.61
CA ALA A 164 13.06 -13.40 1.81
C ALA A 164 12.74 -13.73 0.34
N LEU A 165 11.78 -14.62 0.09
CA LEU A 165 11.36 -14.97 -1.27
C LEU A 165 10.72 -13.78 -2.01
N THR A 166 9.94 -12.93 -1.33
CA THR A 166 9.37 -11.72 -1.91
C THR A 166 10.45 -10.71 -2.31
N PHE A 167 11.47 -10.48 -1.45
CA PHE A 167 12.60 -9.63 -1.83
C PHE A 167 13.41 -10.23 -2.99
N ALA A 168 13.67 -11.54 -2.97
CA ALA A 168 14.36 -12.22 -4.06
C ALA A 168 13.59 -12.12 -5.39
N ALA A 169 12.27 -12.24 -5.35
CA ALA A 169 11.39 -12.06 -6.50
C ALA A 169 11.49 -10.63 -7.04
N ALA A 170 11.45 -9.60 -6.18
CA ALA A 170 11.60 -8.21 -6.59
C ALA A 170 12.97 -7.92 -7.22
N VAL A 171 14.06 -8.47 -6.67
CA VAL A 171 15.41 -8.35 -7.26
C VAL A 171 15.48 -9.00 -8.64
N ARG A 172 14.91 -10.21 -8.80
CA ARG A 172 14.83 -10.89 -10.11
C ARG A 172 13.95 -10.12 -11.11
N GLY A 173 12.91 -9.47 -10.61
CA GLY A 173 12.07 -8.50 -11.33
C GLY A 173 12.72 -7.12 -11.49
N GLY A 174 14.04 -6.99 -11.41
CA GLY A 174 14.73 -5.76 -11.77
C GLY A 174 14.58 -4.58 -10.80
N ASP A 175 14.12 -4.79 -9.56
CA ASP A 175 14.22 -3.78 -8.49
C ASP A 175 15.57 -3.89 -7.76
N PRO A 176 16.59 -3.09 -8.10
CA PRO A 176 17.87 -3.13 -7.42
C PRO A 176 17.79 -2.63 -5.97
N ALA A 177 16.77 -1.81 -5.63
CA ALA A 177 16.60 -1.29 -4.28
C ALA A 177 16.06 -2.37 -3.31
N ALA A 178 15.42 -3.42 -3.83
CA ALA A 178 14.94 -4.54 -3.02
C ALA A 178 16.08 -5.24 -2.26
N ALA A 179 17.28 -5.35 -2.84
CA ALA A 179 18.44 -5.95 -2.17
C ALA A 179 18.95 -5.12 -0.98
N GLU A 180 18.87 -3.80 -1.08
CA GLU A 180 19.20 -2.89 0.03
C GLU A 180 18.13 -2.94 1.12
N ARG A 181 16.85 -2.91 0.72
CA ARG A 181 15.72 -3.04 1.66
C ARG A 181 15.76 -4.35 2.43
N TRP A 182 16.10 -5.46 1.78
CA TRP A 182 16.32 -6.75 2.44
C TRP A 182 17.44 -6.68 3.48
N ARG A 183 18.60 -6.07 3.14
CA ARG A 183 19.72 -5.94 4.07
C ARG A 183 19.34 -5.15 5.33
N ARG A 184 18.60 -4.05 5.15
CA ARG A 184 18.08 -3.25 6.25
C ARG A 184 17.09 -4.04 7.10
N TRP A 185 16.13 -4.70 6.45
CA TRP A 185 15.14 -5.53 7.13
C TRP A 185 15.80 -6.64 7.97
N ALA A 186 16.79 -7.34 7.41
CA ALA A 186 17.52 -8.38 8.11
C ALA A 186 18.30 -7.84 9.32
N LEU A 187 18.92 -6.66 9.17
CA LEU A 187 19.61 -5.97 10.24
C LEU A 187 18.64 -5.60 11.38
N ASP A 188 17.50 -5.00 11.06
CA ASP A 188 16.52 -4.58 12.05
C ASP A 188 15.90 -5.78 12.79
N ARG A 189 15.68 -6.90 12.10
CA ARG A 189 14.99 -8.07 12.67
C ARG A 189 15.90 -9.04 13.40
N TYR A 190 17.12 -9.24 12.89
CA TYR A 190 18.06 -10.25 13.39
C TYR A 190 19.37 -9.68 13.93
N GLY A 191 19.56 -8.35 13.90
CA GLY A 191 20.79 -7.70 14.33
C GLY A 191 21.99 -7.95 13.41
N GLN A 192 21.77 -8.54 12.22
CA GLN A 192 22.84 -8.88 11.28
C GLN A 192 22.42 -8.65 9.83
N THR A 193 23.35 -8.21 9.00
CA THR A 193 23.12 -8.03 7.57
C THR A 193 23.19 -9.38 6.85
N ILE A 194 22.10 -9.79 6.21
CA ILE A 194 22.08 -10.96 5.33
C ILE A 194 22.20 -10.48 3.89
N VAL A 195 23.21 -10.95 3.15
CA VAL A 195 23.43 -10.57 1.76
C VAL A 195 22.73 -11.58 0.85
N ILE A 196 21.94 -11.11 -0.13
CA ILE A 196 21.44 -11.97 -1.21
C ILE A 196 22.64 -12.26 -2.14
N PRO A 197 23.05 -13.52 -2.32
CA PRO A 197 24.15 -13.84 -3.22
C PRO A 197 23.82 -13.34 -4.63
N ARG A 198 24.70 -12.54 -5.24
CA ARG A 198 24.59 -12.26 -6.68
C ARG A 198 24.83 -13.57 -7.41
N ALA A 199 23.94 -13.96 -8.31
CA ALA A 199 24.18 -15.09 -9.20
C ALA A 199 25.51 -14.84 -9.92
N ALA A 200 26.45 -15.78 -9.79
CA ALA A 200 27.67 -15.77 -10.59
C ALA A 200 27.22 -15.89 -12.06
N GLY A 201 27.62 -14.92 -12.87
CA GLY A 201 27.34 -14.89 -14.32
C GLY A 201 28.09 -15.98 -15.07
#